data_AF-A1HTK9-F1
#
_entry.id   AF-A1HTK9-F1
#
_cell.length_a   1.000
_cell.length_b   1.000
_cell.length_c   1.000
_cell.angle_alpha   90.00
_cell.angle_beta   90.00
_cell.angle_gamma   90.00
#
_symmetry.space_group_name_H-M   'P 1'
#
loop_
_entity.id
_entity.type
_entity.pdbx_description
1 polymer ?
#
loop_
_entity_poly.entity_id
_entity_poly.type
_entity_poly.pdbx_seq_one_letter_code
_entity_poly.pdbx_strand_id
1 'polypeptide(L)'
;MGQTDFKAVVLASEIDLGKIARHFGINRKFKWEDSLVLRETTLQGIIRQPENKAVYLFSFGSLVFINCQPHEITDIVSYLYRIEPSLYTANIFEFTDDYMLAADAGQPPALNNDYMVTDQAQGYQEEIVVTVLAKSVALDRIEAQIGVLLDEVEDIITYLEEGRLTVSDRQLAQLSARILGFKYNTISYIMLLDKPDIAWASEEADALYAELSTIFELDDRYEIIRHKTQTLMDITEVFSGLSHARRGTLLEWAVIILITIEICLSLFEIFFLNR
;
A
#
# COMPACT_ATOMS: atom_id res chain seq x y z
N MET A 1 -15.24 -27.10 -21.08
CA MET A 1 -15.23 -25.71 -20.62
C MET A 1 -14.49 -25.68 -19.30
N GLY A 2 -13.35 -25.01 -19.26
CA GLY A 2 -12.67 -24.69 -18.01
C GLY A 2 -13.07 -23.28 -17.64
N GLN A 3 -13.74 -23.13 -16.50
CA GLN A 3 -13.98 -21.84 -15.86
C GLN A 3 -13.08 -21.79 -14.63
N THR A 4 -12.45 -20.64 -14.43
CA THR A 4 -11.57 -20.35 -13.31
C THR A 4 -12.05 -19.05 -12.68
N ASP A 5 -12.41 -19.11 -11.40
CA ASP A 5 -12.79 -17.94 -10.63
C ASP A 5 -11.61 -17.45 -9.79
N PHE A 6 -11.39 -16.14 -9.77
CA PHE A 6 -10.34 -15.48 -9.01
C PHE A 6 -10.98 -14.59 -7.96
N LYS A 7 -10.45 -14.64 -6.74
CA LYS A 7 -10.71 -13.64 -5.70
C LYS A 7 -9.39 -13.09 -5.21
N ALA A 8 -9.13 -11.82 -5.46
CA ALA A 8 -7.98 -11.11 -4.95
C ALA A 8 -8.32 -10.40 -3.64
N VAL A 9 -7.35 -10.35 -2.73
CA VAL A 9 -7.41 -9.59 -1.47
C VAL A 9 -6.03 -9.00 -1.17
N VAL A 10 -5.97 -7.97 -0.34
CA VAL A 10 -4.70 -7.43 0.20
C VAL A 10 -4.74 -7.44 1.72
N LEU A 11 -3.74 -8.05 2.35
CA LEU A 11 -3.76 -8.30 3.80
C LEU A 11 -2.70 -7.50 4.55
N ALA A 12 -1.58 -7.21 3.90
CA ALA A 12 -0.44 -6.51 4.49
C ALA A 12 0.11 -5.47 3.53
N SER A 13 1.03 -4.63 4.01
CA SER A 13 1.83 -3.78 3.12
C SER A 13 3.01 -4.54 2.51
N GLU A 14 3.52 -5.56 3.22
CA GLU A 14 4.64 -6.39 2.78
C GLU A 14 4.54 -7.79 3.40
N ILE A 15 4.94 -8.81 2.63
CA ILE A 15 4.99 -10.22 3.04
C ILE A 15 6.38 -10.78 2.72
N ASP A 16 7.00 -11.43 3.70
CA ASP A 16 8.22 -12.23 3.47
C ASP A 16 7.85 -13.56 2.80
N LEU A 17 7.81 -13.55 1.46
CA LEU A 17 7.55 -14.75 0.65
C LEU A 17 8.58 -15.85 0.95
N GLY A 18 9.82 -15.51 1.26
CA GLY A 18 10.88 -16.47 1.55
C GLY A 18 10.66 -17.22 2.86
N LYS A 19 10.06 -16.57 3.87
CA LYS A 19 9.65 -17.22 5.13
C LYS A 19 8.50 -18.20 4.90
N ILE A 20 7.47 -17.80 4.15
CA ILE A 20 6.34 -18.68 3.83
C ILE A 20 6.80 -19.86 2.96
N ALA A 21 7.57 -19.59 1.91
CA ALA A 21 8.10 -20.60 1.00
C ALA A 21 8.91 -21.68 1.75
N ARG A 22 9.80 -21.28 2.68
CA ARG A 22 10.58 -22.21 3.51
C ARG A 22 9.70 -23.11 4.37
N HIS A 23 8.59 -22.61 4.89
CA HIS A 23 7.62 -23.42 5.66
C HIS A 23 7.03 -24.55 4.81
N PHE A 24 6.82 -24.32 3.52
CA PHE A 24 6.34 -25.31 2.56
C PHE A 24 7.47 -26.10 1.87
N GLY A 25 8.72 -25.97 2.31
CA GLY A 25 9.86 -26.67 1.71
C GLY A 25 10.31 -26.13 0.35
N ILE A 26 9.82 -24.95 -0.05
CA ILE A 26 10.18 -24.29 -1.31
C ILE A 26 11.42 -23.44 -1.05
N ASN A 27 12.57 -23.87 -1.58
CA ASN A 27 13.85 -23.17 -1.42
C ASN A 27 14.24 -22.43 -2.70
N ARG A 28 13.61 -21.26 -2.90
CA ARG A 28 13.84 -20.34 -4.02
C ARG A 28 14.02 -18.92 -3.46
N LYS A 29 14.87 -18.12 -4.11
CA LYS A 29 14.90 -16.67 -3.89
C LYS A 29 13.78 -16.02 -4.71
N PHE A 30 13.00 -15.18 -4.05
CA PHE A 30 11.95 -14.38 -4.67
C PHE A 30 12.52 -13.00 -4.94
N LYS A 31 12.38 -12.54 -6.18
CA LYS A 31 12.43 -11.11 -6.47
C LYS A 31 11.13 -10.46 -6.01
N TRP A 32 11.06 -9.13 -6.08
CA TRP A 32 9.88 -8.41 -5.61
C TRP A 32 8.66 -8.68 -6.52
N GLU A 33 8.88 -8.80 -7.82
CA GLU A 33 7.87 -9.11 -8.85
C GLU A 33 7.43 -10.58 -8.88
N ASP A 34 8.19 -11.47 -8.21
CA ASP A 34 7.86 -12.89 -8.16
C ASP A 34 6.64 -13.14 -7.27
N SER A 35 5.81 -14.12 -7.67
CA SER A 35 4.76 -14.68 -6.82
C SER A 35 5.18 -16.02 -6.22
N LEU A 36 4.76 -16.28 -4.99
CA LEU A 36 4.76 -17.62 -4.40
C LEU A 36 3.42 -18.27 -4.69
N VAL A 37 3.44 -19.46 -5.28
CA VAL A 37 2.24 -20.21 -5.63
C VAL A 37 2.10 -21.42 -4.72
N LEU A 38 0.98 -21.53 -4.01
CA LEU A 38 0.60 -22.70 -3.24
C LEU A 38 -0.55 -23.41 -3.95
N ARG A 39 -0.35 -24.68 -4.33
CA ARG A 39 -1.30 -25.57 -5.00
C ARG A 39 -1.32 -26.94 -4.37
N GLU A 40 -2.44 -27.64 -4.53
CA GLU A 40 -2.64 -29.07 -4.26
C GLU A 40 -1.94 -29.60 -2.99
N THR A 41 -0.69 -30.06 -3.12
CA THR A 41 0.13 -30.62 -2.04
C THR A 41 0.39 -29.64 -0.90
N THR A 42 0.59 -28.36 -1.21
CA THR A 42 0.83 -27.31 -0.19
C THR A 42 -0.45 -26.86 0.50
N LEU A 43 -1.60 -27.02 -0.15
CA LEU A 43 -2.92 -26.72 0.43
C LEU A 43 -3.52 -27.93 1.17
N GLN A 44 -2.93 -29.11 1.00
CA GLN A 44 -3.37 -30.32 1.68
C GLN A 44 -3.23 -30.18 3.20
N GLY A 45 -4.31 -30.45 3.92
CA GLY A 45 -4.37 -30.31 5.37
C GLY A 45 -4.70 -28.89 5.86
N ILE A 46 -4.69 -27.89 4.97
CA ILE A 46 -5.25 -26.56 5.23
C ILE A 46 -6.72 -26.54 4.82
N ILE A 47 -7.03 -27.04 3.62
CA ILE A 47 -8.39 -27.13 3.08
C ILE A 47 -8.75 -28.58 2.72
N ARG A 48 -10.04 -28.88 2.64
CA ARG A 48 -10.55 -30.26 2.45
C ARG A 48 -10.41 -30.78 1.01
N GLN A 49 -10.60 -29.91 0.03
CA GLN A 49 -10.64 -30.24 -1.40
C GLN A 49 -9.72 -29.29 -2.17
N PRO A 50 -8.40 -29.55 -2.21
CA PRO A 50 -7.44 -28.66 -2.83
C PRO A 50 -7.35 -28.83 -4.36
N GLU A 51 -8.11 -29.75 -4.97
CA GLU A 51 -8.07 -29.97 -6.41
C GLU A 51 -8.52 -28.72 -7.19
N ASN A 52 -7.77 -28.35 -8.23
CA ASN A 52 -7.99 -27.15 -9.05
C ASN A 52 -7.97 -25.81 -8.28
N LYS A 53 -7.43 -25.79 -7.05
CA LYS A 53 -7.31 -24.58 -6.22
C LYS A 53 -5.87 -24.15 -6.07
N ALA A 54 -5.69 -22.84 -6.00
CA ALA A 54 -4.40 -22.23 -5.80
C ALA A 54 -4.54 -20.95 -4.98
N VAL A 55 -3.45 -20.55 -4.34
CA VAL A 55 -3.27 -19.18 -3.89
C VAL A 55 -1.92 -18.67 -4.36
N TYR A 56 -1.93 -17.48 -4.94
CA TYR A 56 -0.74 -16.71 -5.28
C TYR A 56 -0.52 -15.70 -4.17
N LEU A 57 0.70 -15.59 -3.69
CA LEU A 57 1.11 -14.60 -2.69
C LEU A 57 2.16 -13.68 -3.32
N PHE A 58 1.98 -12.38 -3.16
CA PHE A 58 2.88 -11.36 -3.66
C PHE A 58 3.59 -10.66 -2.52
N SER A 59 4.83 -10.22 -2.77
CA SER A 59 5.68 -9.54 -1.78
C SER A 59 5.02 -8.27 -1.23
N PHE A 60 4.20 -7.59 -2.04
CA PHE A 60 3.49 -6.36 -1.73
C PHE A 60 2.15 -6.57 -1.01
N GLY A 61 1.89 -7.74 -0.45
CA GLY A 61 0.76 -7.93 0.48
C GLY A 61 -0.51 -8.54 -0.10
N SER A 62 -0.57 -8.67 -1.43
CA SER A 62 -1.74 -9.20 -2.13
C SER A 62 -1.72 -10.72 -2.21
N LEU A 63 -2.90 -11.32 -2.08
CA LEU A 63 -3.14 -12.74 -2.30
C LEU A 63 -4.26 -12.90 -3.34
N VAL A 64 -4.07 -13.81 -4.30
CA VAL A 64 -5.10 -14.14 -5.29
C VAL A 64 -5.45 -15.61 -5.20
N PHE A 65 -6.70 -15.88 -4.87
CA PHE A 65 -7.24 -17.22 -4.68
C PHE A 65 -7.93 -17.69 -5.95
N ILE A 66 -7.59 -18.89 -6.38
CA ILE A 66 -8.16 -19.55 -7.55
C ILE A 66 -9.14 -20.62 -7.07
N ASN A 67 -10.39 -20.54 -7.52
CA ASN A 67 -11.47 -21.50 -7.24
C ASN A 67 -11.71 -21.78 -5.75
N CYS A 68 -11.31 -20.88 -4.85
CA CYS A 68 -11.49 -21.04 -3.41
C CYS A 68 -12.79 -20.40 -2.94
N GLN A 69 -13.51 -21.10 -2.05
CA GLN A 69 -14.70 -20.57 -1.40
C GLN A 69 -14.33 -19.64 -0.22
N PRO A 70 -15.21 -18.73 0.22
CA PRO A 70 -14.89 -17.76 1.28
C PRO A 70 -14.38 -18.37 2.59
N HIS A 71 -14.92 -19.54 2.98
CA HIS A 71 -14.45 -20.26 4.17
C HIS A 71 -13.04 -20.83 3.99
N GLU A 72 -12.71 -21.31 2.79
CA GLU A 72 -11.37 -21.82 2.45
C GLU A 72 -10.34 -20.70 2.43
N ILE A 73 -10.72 -19.52 1.90
CA ILE A 73 -9.88 -18.31 1.96
C ILE A 73 -9.58 -17.97 3.42
N THR A 74 -10.59 -17.99 4.28
CA THR A 74 -10.42 -17.72 5.71
C THR A 74 -9.50 -18.73 6.39
N ASP A 75 -9.64 -20.02 6.07
CA ASP A 75 -8.79 -21.10 6.60
C ASP A 75 -7.33 -20.94 6.14
N ILE A 76 -7.11 -20.66 4.86
CA ILE A 76 -5.78 -20.42 4.28
C ILE A 76 -5.13 -19.20 4.93
N VAL A 77 -5.83 -18.06 5.00
CA VAL A 77 -5.32 -16.84 5.63
C VAL A 77 -4.99 -17.08 7.11
N SER A 78 -5.86 -17.79 7.83
CA SER A 78 -5.63 -18.13 9.24
C SER A 78 -4.40 -19.01 9.44
N TYR A 79 -4.15 -19.93 8.50
CA TYR A 79 -2.95 -20.75 8.52
C TYR A 79 -1.69 -19.95 8.20
N LEU A 80 -1.72 -19.13 7.14
CA LEU A 80 -0.61 -18.27 6.74
C LEU A 80 -0.24 -17.25 7.82
N TYR A 81 -1.23 -16.70 8.53
CA TYR A 81 -1.01 -15.78 9.66
C TYR A 81 -0.15 -16.40 10.78
N ARG A 82 -0.26 -17.72 11.02
CA ARG A 82 0.57 -18.40 12.02
C ARG A 82 2.05 -18.46 11.62
N ILE A 83 2.33 -18.36 10.32
CA ILE A 83 3.68 -18.37 9.76
C ILE A 83 4.20 -16.94 9.66
N GLU A 84 3.39 -16.05 9.08
CA GLU A 84 3.70 -14.64 8.90
C GLU A 84 2.65 -13.74 9.58
N PRO A 85 2.89 -13.33 10.83
CA PRO A 85 1.97 -12.48 11.57
C PRO A 85 1.72 -11.10 10.93
N SER A 86 2.55 -10.64 9.99
CA SER A 86 2.28 -9.39 9.26
C SER A 86 1.01 -9.45 8.41
N LEU A 87 0.50 -10.66 8.09
CA LEU A 87 -0.74 -10.90 7.34
C LEU A 87 -2.03 -10.59 8.14
N TYR A 88 -1.90 -10.04 9.35
CA TYR A 88 -3.07 -9.69 10.16
C TYR A 88 -3.89 -8.56 9.51
N THR A 89 -5.17 -8.83 9.29
CA THR A 89 -6.17 -7.79 9.05
C THR A 89 -7.43 -8.07 9.87
N ALA A 90 -8.10 -6.99 10.30
CA ALA A 90 -9.39 -7.09 10.98
C ALA A 90 -10.50 -7.55 10.03
N ASN A 91 -10.37 -7.24 8.74
CA ASN A 91 -11.32 -7.63 7.70
C ASN A 91 -10.54 -8.14 6.47
N ILE A 92 -10.60 -9.45 6.24
CA ILE A 92 -9.94 -10.12 5.08
C ILE A 92 -10.49 -9.59 3.75
N PHE A 93 -11.76 -9.20 3.75
CA PHE A 93 -12.48 -8.79 2.55
C PHE A 93 -12.72 -7.27 2.50
N GLU A 94 -11.80 -6.48 3.05
CA GLU A 94 -11.88 -5.01 3.01
C GLU A 94 -11.65 -4.47 1.59
N PHE A 95 -10.59 -4.93 0.92
CA PHE A 95 -10.29 -4.62 -0.47
C PHE A 95 -10.20 -5.93 -1.24
N THR A 96 -11.07 -6.09 -2.24
CA THR A 96 -11.19 -7.33 -2.99
C THR A 96 -11.58 -7.07 -4.42
N ASP A 97 -11.02 -7.86 -5.33
CA ASP A 97 -11.49 -7.97 -6.71
C ASP A 97 -11.93 -9.42 -6.99
N ASP A 98 -13.02 -9.56 -7.73
CA ASP A 98 -13.51 -10.83 -8.25
C ASP A 98 -13.38 -10.84 -9.77
N TYR A 99 -12.91 -11.94 -10.34
CA TYR A 99 -12.74 -12.07 -11.79
C TYR A 99 -13.01 -13.48 -12.25
N MET A 100 -13.45 -13.64 -13.49
CA MET A 100 -13.68 -14.96 -14.10
C MET A 100 -12.89 -15.11 -15.40
N LEU A 101 -12.20 -16.24 -15.56
CA LEU A 101 -11.63 -16.66 -16.84
C LEU A 101 -12.37 -17.90 -17.34
N ALA A 102 -12.88 -17.87 -18.56
CA ALA A 102 -13.47 -19.03 -19.21
C ALA A 102 -12.82 -19.28 -20.58
N ALA A 103 -12.49 -20.54 -20.84
CA ALA A 103 -12.13 -21.01 -22.18
C ALA A 103 -13.33 -21.69 -22.84
N ASP A 104 -13.95 -20.99 -23.79
CA ASP A 104 -15.17 -21.41 -24.48
C ASP A 104 -15.16 -21.01 -25.97
N ALA A 105 -14.75 -21.93 -26.84
CA ALA A 105 -14.76 -21.76 -28.29
C ALA A 105 -16.17 -21.56 -28.91
N GLY A 106 -17.25 -21.71 -28.12
CA GLY A 106 -18.63 -21.46 -28.54
C GLY A 106 -19.09 -20.02 -28.34
N GLN A 107 -18.32 -19.19 -27.63
CA GLN A 107 -18.64 -17.79 -27.36
C GLN A 107 -17.61 -16.86 -28.01
N PRO A 108 -18.01 -15.64 -28.44
CA PRO A 108 -17.04 -14.67 -28.91
C PRO A 108 -16.09 -14.28 -27.77
N PRO A 109 -14.78 -14.10 -28.05
CA PRO A 109 -13.84 -13.55 -27.08
C PRO A 109 -14.35 -12.22 -26.53
N ALA A 110 -14.22 -12.06 -25.22
CA ALA A 110 -14.68 -10.88 -24.52
C ALA A 110 -13.77 -10.62 -23.31
N LEU A 111 -13.49 -9.35 -23.06
CA LEU A 111 -12.68 -8.91 -21.94
C LEU A 111 -13.29 -7.64 -21.34
N ASN A 112 -13.48 -7.63 -20.03
CA ASN A 112 -13.88 -6.45 -19.25
C ASN A 112 -13.37 -6.58 -17.80
N ASN A 113 -13.89 -5.74 -16.90
CA ASN A 113 -13.48 -5.68 -15.50
C ASN A 113 -13.94 -6.88 -14.66
N ASP A 114 -14.92 -7.66 -15.13
CA ASP A 114 -15.51 -8.79 -14.40
C ASP A 114 -15.04 -10.15 -14.93
N TYR A 115 -14.76 -10.24 -16.24
CA TYR A 115 -14.41 -11.52 -16.85
C TYR A 115 -13.62 -11.42 -18.16
N MET A 116 -12.94 -12.53 -18.46
CA MET A 116 -12.31 -12.83 -19.73
C MET A 116 -12.87 -14.15 -20.30
N VAL A 117 -13.35 -14.13 -21.54
CA VAL A 117 -13.69 -15.32 -22.34
C VAL A 117 -12.70 -15.44 -23.49
N THR A 118 -12.08 -16.60 -23.64
CA THR A 118 -11.13 -16.90 -24.71
C THR A 118 -11.51 -18.19 -25.44
N ASP A 119 -11.07 -18.32 -26.69
CA ASP A 119 -11.33 -19.54 -27.48
C ASP A 119 -10.63 -20.77 -26.88
N GLN A 120 -9.43 -20.57 -26.33
CA GLN A 120 -8.58 -21.61 -25.76
C GLN A 120 -7.84 -21.12 -24.53
N ALA A 121 -7.77 -21.99 -23.52
CA ALA A 121 -6.95 -21.77 -22.34
C ALA A 121 -5.46 -21.75 -22.72
N GLN A 122 -4.79 -20.65 -22.43
CA GLN A 122 -3.34 -20.50 -22.61
C GLN A 122 -2.67 -20.26 -21.25
N GLY A 123 -1.49 -20.84 -21.07
CA GLY A 123 -0.83 -20.88 -19.75
C GLY A 123 -0.52 -19.50 -19.15
N TYR A 124 -0.29 -18.49 -19.98
CA TYR A 124 0.00 -17.12 -19.50
C TYR A 124 -1.24 -16.38 -18.99
N GLN A 125 -2.44 -16.76 -19.43
CA GLN A 125 -3.68 -16.01 -19.14
C GLN A 125 -3.94 -15.94 -17.64
N GLU A 126 -3.81 -17.08 -16.95
CA GLU A 126 -4.02 -17.16 -15.51
C GLU A 126 -3.01 -16.30 -14.74
N GLU A 127 -1.72 -16.40 -15.08
CA GLU A 127 -0.66 -15.66 -14.39
C GLU A 127 -0.78 -14.14 -14.60
N ILE A 128 -1.20 -13.70 -15.79
CA ILE A 128 -1.47 -12.29 -16.06
C ILE A 128 -2.68 -11.79 -15.26
N VAL A 129 -3.81 -12.51 -15.30
CA VAL A 129 -5.02 -12.15 -14.54
C VAL A 129 -4.69 -12.04 -13.05
N VAL A 130 -4.01 -13.04 -12.49
CA VAL A 130 -3.55 -13.03 -11.09
C VAL A 130 -2.68 -11.81 -10.81
N THR A 131 -1.72 -11.50 -11.69
CA THR A 131 -0.79 -10.38 -11.48
C THR A 131 -1.53 -9.04 -11.49
N VAL A 132 -2.45 -8.82 -12.44
CA VAL A 132 -3.22 -7.58 -12.54
C VAL A 132 -4.14 -7.42 -11.33
N LEU A 133 -4.88 -8.45 -10.96
CA LEU A 133 -5.78 -8.38 -9.79
C LEU A 133 -5.00 -8.14 -8.49
N ALA A 134 -3.83 -8.77 -8.33
CA ALA A 134 -2.97 -8.53 -7.17
C ALA A 134 -2.53 -7.07 -7.08
N LYS A 135 -2.14 -6.47 -8.21
CA LYS A 135 -1.76 -5.05 -8.29
C LYS A 135 -2.95 -4.14 -8.02
N SER A 136 -4.13 -4.45 -8.55
CA SER A 136 -5.36 -3.69 -8.35
C SER A 136 -5.73 -3.56 -6.86
N VAL A 137 -5.85 -4.69 -6.14
CA VAL A 137 -6.18 -4.66 -4.71
C VAL A 137 -5.07 -4.04 -3.86
N ALA A 138 -3.80 -4.12 -4.29
CA ALA A 138 -2.71 -3.41 -3.63
C ALA A 138 -2.89 -1.89 -3.73
N LEU A 139 -3.26 -1.38 -4.92
CA LEU A 139 -3.54 0.03 -5.16
C LEU A 139 -4.72 0.51 -4.33
N ASP A 140 -5.81 -0.26 -4.20
CA ASP A 140 -6.95 0.10 -3.33
C ASP A 140 -6.51 0.42 -1.90
N ARG A 141 -5.67 -0.45 -1.31
CA ARG A 141 -5.16 -0.24 0.04
C ARG A 141 -4.27 0.99 0.13
N ILE A 142 -3.41 1.22 -0.86
CA ILE A 142 -2.53 2.39 -0.89
C ILE A 142 -3.36 3.68 -1.00
N GLU A 143 -4.42 3.68 -1.81
CA GLU A 143 -5.37 4.78 -1.95
C GLU A 143 -6.11 5.08 -0.65
N ALA A 144 -6.53 4.05 0.09
CA ALA A 144 -7.13 4.23 1.40
C ALA A 144 -6.14 4.81 2.42
N GLN A 145 -4.90 4.29 2.44
CA GLN A 145 -3.86 4.76 3.36
C GLN A 145 -3.47 6.22 3.12
N ILE A 146 -3.34 6.63 1.85
CA ILE A 146 -3.04 8.03 1.53
C ILE A 146 -4.22 8.96 1.80
N GLY A 147 -5.46 8.47 1.63
CA GLY A 147 -6.68 9.19 2.01
C GLY A 147 -6.66 9.61 3.48
N VAL A 148 -6.35 8.68 4.38
CA VAL A 148 -6.24 8.97 5.83
C VAL A 148 -5.20 10.07 6.12
N LEU A 149 -4.06 10.06 5.44
CA LEU A 149 -3.03 11.09 5.64
C LEU A 149 -3.44 12.46 5.08
N LEU A 150 -4.19 12.48 3.97
CA LEU A 150 -4.75 13.71 3.41
C LEU A 150 -5.78 14.32 4.36
N ASP A 151 -6.68 13.51 4.92
CA ASP A 151 -7.69 13.95 5.89
C ASP A 151 -7.01 14.56 7.13
N GLU A 152 -5.97 13.91 7.68
CA GLU A 152 -5.20 14.44 8.82
C GLU A 152 -4.52 15.78 8.51
N VAL A 153 -4.07 15.99 7.26
CA VAL A 153 -3.49 17.25 6.82
C VAL A 153 -4.56 18.32 6.64
N GLU A 154 -5.71 17.97 6.07
CA GLU A 154 -6.86 18.86 5.89
C GLU A 154 -7.33 19.42 7.24
N ASP A 155 -7.48 18.56 8.25
CA ASP A 155 -7.80 18.98 9.62
C ASP A 155 -6.83 20.05 10.14
N ILE A 156 -5.52 19.88 9.91
CA ILE A 156 -4.50 20.86 10.34
C ILE A 156 -4.66 22.17 9.57
N ILE A 157 -4.89 22.10 8.26
CA ILE A 157 -5.10 23.29 7.42
C ILE A 157 -6.31 24.07 7.94
N THR A 158 -7.42 23.41 8.23
CA THR A 158 -8.62 24.04 8.79
C THR A 158 -8.32 24.77 10.11
N TYR A 159 -7.56 24.17 11.04
CA TYR A 159 -7.16 24.87 12.26
C TYR A 159 -6.29 26.10 12.00
N LEU A 160 -5.40 26.03 11.01
CA LEU A 160 -4.55 27.16 10.61
C LEU A 160 -5.36 28.31 10.01
N GLU A 161 -6.37 28.02 9.20
CA GLU A 161 -7.29 29.02 8.62
C GLU A 161 -8.08 29.77 9.70
N GLU A 162 -8.47 29.10 10.80
CA GLU A 162 -9.10 29.73 11.97
C GLU A 162 -8.12 30.60 12.79
N GLY A 163 -6.86 30.72 12.38
CA GLY A 163 -5.80 31.41 13.13
C GLY A 163 -5.35 30.65 14.38
N ARG A 164 -5.79 29.39 14.55
CA ARG A 164 -5.47 28.54 15.69
C ARG A 164 -4.22 27.75 15.40
N LEU A 165 -3.06 28.34 15.71
CA LEU A 165 -1.77 27.66 15.72
C LEU A 165 -1.63 26.64 16.89
N THR A 166 -2.71 25.98 17.27
CA THR A 166 -2.79 25.10 18.44
C THR A 166 -2.12 23.74 18.20
N VAL A 167 -1.80 23.40 16.94
CA VAL A 167 -1.04 22.19 16.62
C VAL A 167 0.40 22.33 17.13
N SER A 168 0.82 21.35 17.92
CA SER A 168 2.15 21.31 18.52
C SER A 168 3.22 20.84 17.53
N ASP A 169 4.47 21.29 17.71
CA ASP A 169 5.64 20.80 16.97
C ASP A 169 5.74 19.26 16.98
N ARG A 170 5.34 18.63 18.09
CA ARG A 170 5.33 17.18 18.23
C ARG A 170 4.31 16.52 17.30
N GLN A 171 3.10 17.06 17.21
CA GLN A 171 2.07 16.52 16.31
C GLN A 171 2.48 16.66 14.85
N LEU A 172 3.02 17.82 14.48
CA LEU A 172 3.56 18.04 13.13
C LEU A 172 4.67 17.03 12.82
N ALA A 173 5.65 16.85 13.73
CA ALA A 173 6.72 15.89 13.54
C ALA A 173 6.22 14.43 13.41
N GLN A 174 5.20 14.05 14.17
CA GLN A 174 4.59 12.71 14.08
C GLN A 174 3.88 12.51 12.74
N LEU A 175 3.12 13.50 12.27
CA LEU A 175 2.49 13.45 10.94
C LEU A 175 3.53 13.39 9.83
N SER A 176 4.56 14.25 9.88
CA SER A 176 5.68 14.22 8.93
C SER A 176 6.38 12.86 8.91
N ALA A 177 6.58 12.24 10.08
CA ALA A 177 7.18 10.90 10.16
C ALA A 177 6.28 9.83 9.53
N ARG A 178 4.95 9.91 9.71
CA ARG A 178 3.99 9.00 9.05
C ARG A 178 3.96 9.18 7.54
N ILE A 179 3.94 10.43 7.05
CA ILE A 179 4.00 10.74 5.62
C ILE A 179 5.32 10.24 5.02
N LEU A 180 6.44 10.47 5.69
CA LEU A 180 7.74 9.95 5.25
C LEU A 180 7.79 8.43 5.24
N GLY A 181 7.23 7.79 6.28
CA GLY A 181 7.11 6.33 6.36
C GLY A 181 6.23 5.77 5.24
N PHE A 182 5.10 6.42 4.95
CA PHE A 182 4.24 6.08 3.82
C PHE A 182 5.00 6.20 2.50
N LYS A 183 5.69 7.32 2.24
CA LYS A 183 6.53 7.49 1.04
C LYS A 183 7.60 6.40 0.92
N TYR A 184 8.27 6.06 2.03
CA TYR A 184 9.28 5.00 2.05
C TYR A 184 8.68 3.64 1.67
N ASN A 185 7.54 3.27 2.24
CA ASN A 185 6.85 2.03 1.92
C ASN A 185 6.30 2.03 0.49
N THR A 186 5.84 3.19 0.01
CA THR A 186 5.34 3.34 -1.37
C THR A 186 6.44 3.33 -2.42
N ILE A 187 7.69 3.59 -2.07
CA ILE A 187 8.82 3.37 -2.99
C ILE A 187 8.93 1.90 -3.39
N SER A 188 8.60 0.95 -2.50
CA SER A 188 8.52 -0.46 -2.86
C SER A 188 7.38 -0.74 -3.87
N TYR A 189 6.32 0.06 -3.85
CA TYR A 189 5.19 -0.05 -4.79
C TYR A 189 5.46 0.58 -6.17
N ILE A 190 6.56 1.31 -6.37
CA ILE A 190 6.97 1.79 -7.71
C ILE A 190 7.19 0.60 -8.65
N MET A 191 7.64 -0.53 -8.09
CA MET A 191 7.80 -1.78 -8.83
C MET A 191 6.46 -2.42 -9.23
N LEU A 192 5.30 -1.97 -8.68
CA LEU A 192 3.98 -2.48 -9.10
C LEU A 192 3.69 -2.16 -10.56
N LEU A 193 4.33 -1.13 -11.15
CA LEU A 193 4.17 -0.82 -12.56
C LEU A 193 5.12 -1.60 -13.48
N ASP A 194 6.10 -2.31 -12.91
CA ASP A 194 7.01 -3.09 -13.73
C ASP A 194 6.22 -4.18 -14.45
N LYS A 195 6.43 -4.25 -15.76
CA LYS A 195 5.84 -5.27 -16.61
C LYS A 195 6.34 -6.64 -16.14
N PRO A 196 5.44 -7.57 -15.77
CA PRO A 196 5.85 -8.85 -15.19
C PRO A 196 6.57 -9.71 -16.22
N ASP A 197 7.46 -10.60 -15.74
CA ASP A 197 8.26 -11.49 -16.58
C ASP A 197 7.39 -12.30 -17.57
N ILE A 198 6.19 -12.73 -17.16
CA ILE A 198 5.25 -13.46 -18.01
C ILE A 198 4.76 -12.66 -19.23
N ALA A 199 4.65 -11.33 -19.12
CA ALA A 199 4.22 -10.47 -20.22
C ALA A 199 5.33 -10.29 -21.29
N TRP A 200 6.55 -10.77 -21.02
CA TRP A 200 7.62 -10.88 -22.01
C TRP A 200 7.68 -12.25 -22.70
N ALA A 201 6.80 -13.19 -22.33
CA ALA A 201 6.81 -14.54 -22.89
C ALA A 201 6.33 -14.59 -24.35
N SER A 202 5.37 -13.75 -24.73
CA SER A 202 4.88 -13.63 -26.11
C SER A 202 4.20 -12.28 -26.36
N GLU A 203 3.92 -11.95 -27.62
CA GLU A 203 3.20 -10.74 -28.00
C GLU A 203 1.75 -10.75 -27.48
N GLU A 204 1.12 -11.93 -27.46
CA GLU A 204 -0.23 -12.10 -26.92
C GLU A 204 -0.26 -11.90 -25.39
N ALA A 205 0.77 -12.38 -24.68
CA ALA A 205 0.92 -12.15 -23.25
C ALA A 205 1.12 -10.65 -22.94
N ASP A 206 1.93 -9.95 -23.74
CA ASP A 206 2.11 -8.50 -23.62
C ASP A 206 0.79 -7.74 -23.83
N ALA A 207 0.11 -8.06 -24.94
CA ALA A 207 -1.16 -7.43 -25.29
C ALA A 207 -2.22 -7.62 -24.20
N LEU A 208 -2.35 -8.85 -23.68
CA LEU A 208 -3.29 -9.14 -22.60
C LEU A 208 -2.95 -8.37 -21.32
N TYR A 209 -1.67 -8.31 -20.94
CA TYR A 209 -1.26 -7.54 -19.76
C TYR A 209 -1.56 -6.05 -19.94
N ALA A 210 -1.26 -5.47 -21.12
CA ALA A 210 -1.53 -4.07 -21.40
C ALA A 210 -3.04 -3.75 -21.39
N GLU A 211 -3.86 -4.62 -21.97
CA GLU A 211 -5.32 -4.45 -22.02
C GLU A 211 -5.93 -4.53 -20.62
N LEU A 212 -5.57 -5.55 -19.84
CA LEU A 212 -6.01 -5.68 -18.45
C LEU A 212 -5.50 -4.54 -17.57
N SER A 213 -4.26 -4.10 -17.73
CA SER A 213 -3.72 -2.96 -16.97
C SER A 213 -4.48 -1.67 -17.26
N THR A 214 -4.96 -1.49 -18.50
CA THR A 214 -5.82 -0.36 -18.89
C THR A 214 -7.21 -0.49 -18.27
N ILE A 215 -7.82 -1.68 -18.33
CA ILE A 215 -9.15 -1.99 -17.76
C ILE A 215 -9.19 -1.73 -16.25
N PHE A 216 -8.12 -2.08 -15.54
CA PHE A 216 -7.97 -1.88 -14.10
C PHE A 216 -7.30 -0.54 -13.74
N GLU A 217 -7.04 0.32 -14.73
CA GLU A 217 -6.49 1.67 -14.57
C GLU A 217 -5.19 1.72 -13.74
N LEU A 218 -4.35 0.68 -13.82
CA LEU A 218 -3.21 0.52 -12.90
C LEU A 218 -2.23 1.72 -12.95
N ASP A 219 -1.88 2.17 -14.15
CA ASP A 219 -0.95 3.29 -14.36
C ASP A 219 -1.53 4.64 -13.89
N ASP A 220 -2.80 4.91 -14.23
CA ASP A 220 -3.48 6.15 -13.86
C ASP A 220 -3.65 6.26 -12.34
N ARG A 221 -4.10 5.18 -11.69
CA ARG A 221 -4.26 5.10 -10.24
C ARG A 221 -2.93 5.32 -9.52
N TYR A 222 -1.86 4.71 -10.03
CA TYR A 222 -0.52 4.91 -9.49
C TYR A 222 -0.06 6.38 -9.61
N GLU A 223 -0.23 7.03 -10.77
CA GLU A 223 0.16 8.44 -10.90
C GLU A 223 -0.64 9.35 -9.97
N ILE A 224 -1.93 9.08 -9.76
CA ILE A 224 -2.74 9.79 -8.76
C ILE A 224 -2.16 9.63 -7.34
N ILE A 225 -1.84 8.40 -6.93
CA ILE A 225 -1.19 8.13 -5.63
C ILE A 225 0.13 8.91 -5.52
N ARG A 226 0.95 8.88 -6.57
CA ARG A 226 2.25 9.55 -6.61
C ARG A 226 2.11 11.05 -6.46
N HIS A 227 1.17 11.67 -7.18
CA HIS A 227 0.86 13.08 -7.07
C HIS A 227 0.40 13.46 -5.66
N LYS A 228 -0.57 12.73 -5.10
CA LYS A 228 -1.04 12.93 -3.72
C LYS A 228 0.10 12.80 -2.70
N THR A 229 1.00 11.84 -2.90
CA THR A 229 2.15 11.62 -2.00
C THR A 229 3.11 12.81 -2.05
N GLN A 230 3.35 13.36 -3.25
CA GLN A 230 4.17 14.55 -3.41
C GLN A 230 3.52 15.76 -2.72
N THR A 231 2.21 15.96 -2.88
CA THR A 231 1.48 17.02 -2.19
C THR A 231 1.62 16.93 -0.67
N LEU A 232 1.51 15.73 -0.07
CA LEU A 232 1.73 15.54 1.37
C LEU A 232 3.16 15.91 1.81
N MET A 233 4.16 15.62 0.98
CA MET A 233 5.55 16.00 1.24
C MET A 233 5.74 17.52 1.20
N ASP A 234 5.16 18.19 0.19
CA ASP A 234 5.25 19.64 0.04
C ASP A 234 4.60 20.35 1.24
N ILE A 235 3.44 19.86 1.70
CA ILE A 235 2.76 20.41 2.89
C ILE A 235 3.59 20.17 4.16
N THR A 236 4.23 19.01 4.28
CA THR A 236 5.14 18.72 5.40
C THR A 236 6.31 19.71 5.45
N GLU A 237 6.84 20.14 4.31
CA GLU A 237 7.89 21.16 4.25
C GLU A 237 7.39 22.53 4.76
N VAL A 238 6.17 22.92 4.39
CA VAL A 238 5.51 24.12 4.92
C VAL A 238 5.38 24.06 6.45
N PHE A 239 4.94 22.93 7.00
CA PHE A 239 4.81 22.74 8.45
C PHE A 239 6.15 22.83 9.19
N SER A 240 7.21 22.27 8.60
CA SER A 240 8.57 22.43 9.12
C SER A 240 8.98 23.90 9.18
N GLY A 241 8.74 24.66 8.11
CA GLY A 241 8.99 26.10 8.05
C GLY A 241 8.24 26.89 9.14
N LEU A 242 6.97 26.58 9.37
CA LEU A 242 6.16 27.21 10.42
C LEU A 242 6.70 26.91 11.83
N SER A 243 7.11 25.66 12.09
CA SER A 243 7.72 25.26 13.37
C SER A 243 9.03 26.02 13.62
N HIS A 244 9.89 26.12 12.60
CA HIS A 244 11.13 26.89 12.67
C HIS A 244 10.88 28.37 12.99
N ALA A 245 9.90 29.00 12.34
CA ALA A 245 9.54 30.40 12.59
C ALA A 245 9.10 30.62 14.05
N ARG A 246 8.23 29.75 14.61
CA ARG A 246 7.78 29.85 16.01
C ARG A 246 8.94 29.77 17.01
N ARG A 247 9.90 28.86 16.80
CA ARG A 247 11.08 28.74 17.67
C ARG A 247 11.95 30.00 17.61
N GLY A 248 12.08 30.61 16.44
CA GLY A 248 12.74 31.90 16.27
C GLY A 248 12.10 33.00 17.13
N THR A 249 10.77 33.13 17.09
CA THR A 249 10.04 34.11 17.91
C THR A 249 10.22 33.87 19.41
N LEU A 250 10.23 32.62 19.86
CA LEU A 250 10.49 32.29 21.26
C LEU A 250 11.90 32.70 21.71
N LEU A 251 12.91 32.49 20.85
CA LEU A 251 14.28 32.93 21.12
C LEU A 251 14.38 34.46 21.15
N GLU A 252 13.68 35.15 20.27
CA GLU A 252 13.61 36.62 20.26
C GLU A 252 13.05 37.15 21.59
N TRP A 253 11.93 36.60 22.06
CA TRP A 253 11.36 36.97 23.37
C TRP A 253 12.31 36.67 24.54
N ALA A 254 13.02 35.54 24.50
CA ALA A 254 14.01 35.22 25.53
C ALA A 254 15.12 36.29 25.60
N VAL A 255 15.62 36.76 24.45
CA VAL A 255 16.62 37.83 24.37
C VAL A 255 16.04 39.16 24.89
N ILE A 256 14.82 39.54 24.49
CA ILE A 256 14.17 40.77 24.98
C ILE A 256 14.01 40.75 26.51
N ILE A 257 13.61 39.62 27.08
CA ILE A 257 13.45 39.45 28.54
C ILE A 257 14.81 39.57 29.24
N LEU A 258 15.87 38.95 28.71
CA LEU A 258 17.22 39.04 29.27
C LEU A 258 17.74 40.48 29.31
N ILE A 259 17.58 41.23 28.21
CA ILE A 259 17.97 42.65 28.14
C ILE A 259 17.14 43.48 29.12
N THR A 260 15.83 43.21 29.21
CA THR A 260 14.94 43.93 30.15
C THR A 260 15.39 43.72 31.60
N ILE A 261 15.74 42.49 31.98
CA ILE A 261 16.26 42.17 33.32
C ILE A 261 17.57 42.93 33.59
N GLU A 262 18.50 42.95 32.63
CA GLU A 262 19.79 43.65 32.77
C GLU A 262 19.59 45.16 33.00
N ILE A 263 18.68 45.79 32.24
CA ILE A 263 18.33 47.20 32.41
C ILE A 263 17.71 47.44 33.80
N CYS A 264 16.77 46.59 34.23
CA CYS A 264 16.16 46.72 35.56
C CYS A 264 17.17 46.60 36.70
N LEU A 265 18.11 45.63 36.62
CA LEU A 265 19.17 45.45 37.61
C LEU A 265 20.11 46.66 37.65
N SER A 266 20.51 47.17 36.48
CA SER A 266 21.37 48.35 36.38
C SER A 266 20.71 49.60 36.98
N LEU A 267 19.42 49.81 36.70
CA LEU A 267 18.65 50.91 37.30
C LEU A 267 18.48 50.75 38.81
N PHE A 268 18.26 49.52 39.29
CA PHE A 268 18.17 49.23 40.71
C PHE A 268 19.49 49.55 41.43
N GLU A 269 20.62 49.14 40.86
CA GLU A 269 21.94 49.42 41.42
C GLU A 269 22.20 50.93 41.51
N ILE A 270 21.92 51.67 40.44
CA ILE A 270 22.10 53.13 40.41
C ILE A 270 21.23 53.82 41.47
N PHE A 271 19.97 53.41 41.63
CA PHE A 271 19.02 54.14 42.46
C PHE A 271 19.05 53.73 43.95
N PHE A 272 19.38 52.46 44.23
CA PHE A 272 19.31 51.89 45.59
C PHE A 272 20.67 51.54 46.20
N LEU A 273 21.69 51.20 45.40
CA LEU A 273 23.02 50.88 45.92
C LEU A 273 23.97 52.09 45.95
N ASN A 274 23.82 53.04 45.01
CA ASN A 274 24.73 54.17 44.84
C ASN A 274 24.29 55.45 45.56
N ARG A 275 23.51 55.31 46.65
CA ARG A 275 23.03 56.41 47.50
C ARG A 275 23.62 56.36 48.90
#